data_AF-F6H5T8-F1
#
_entry.id   AF-F6H5T8-F1
#
_cell.length_a   1.000
_cell.length_b   1.000
_cell.length_c   1.000
_cell.angle_alpha   90.00
_cell.angle_beta   90.00
_cell.angle_gamma   90.00
#
_symmetry.space_group_name_H-M   'P 1'
#
loop_
_entity.id
_entity.type
_entity.pdbx_description
1 polymer ?
#
loop_
_entity_poly.entity_id
_entity_poly.type
_entity_poly.pdbx_seq_one_letter_code
_entity_poly.pdbx_strand_id
1 'polypeptide(L)'
;MVQRLTYRKRHSYATKSNQHRVVKTPGGKLVYQSTKKRANGPKCPVTGKRIQGIPHLRPAEYKRSRLPRNRRTVNRAYGGVLSGGAVRERYDPDNSSFLGGGAKDCEKGVEDPEGKGKASLKELKNERVIKRKGFEFYYA
;
A
#
# COMPACT_ATOMS: atom_id res chain seq x y z
N MET A 1 22.11 -23.76 41.03
CA MET A 1 22.09 -22.29 41.17
C MET A 1 22.16 -21.66 39.78
N VAL A 2 21.30 -20.70 39.44
CA VAL A 2 21.26 -20.06 38.10
C VAL A 2 22.31 -18.94 38.01
N GLN A 3 23.03 -18.85 36.90
CA GLN A 3 24.04 -17.80 36.68
C GLN A 3 23.36 -16.42 36.55
N ARG A 4 23.68 -15.51 37.47
CA ARG A 4 23.23 -14.09 37.44
C ARG A 4 24.19 -13.24 36.60
N LEU A 5 23.67 -12.17 35.99
CA LEU A 5 24.41 -11.31 35.06
C LEU A 5 24.31 -9.84 35.45
N THR A 6 25.36 -9.08 35.13
CA THR A 6 25.45 -7.63 35.34
C THR A 6 25.47 -6.89 34.02
N TYR A 7 24.89 -5.68 33.98
CA TYR A 7 24.94 -4.85 32.78
C TYR A 7 26.37 -4.44 32.45
N ARG A 8 26.70 -4.48 31.14
CA ARG A 8 28.04 -4.12 30.63
C ARG A 8 28.20 -2.65 30.26
N LYS A 9 27.08 -1.93 30.13
CA LYS A 9 27.06 -0.50 29.75
C LYS A 9 27.03 0.35 31.01
N ARG A 10 27.51 1.59 30.93
CA ARG A 10 27.46 2.56 32.05
C ARG A 10 26.06 2.76 32.62
N HIS A 11 25.01 2.67 31.80
CA HIS A 11 23.63 2.86 32.26
C HIS A 11 23.11 1.61 32.98
N SER A 12 22.77 1.77 34.26
CA SER A 12 22.29 0.68 35.12
C SER A 12 20.77 0.47 35.09
N TYR A 13 20.00 1.39 34.50
CA TYR A 13 18.54 1.37 34.54
C TYR A 13 17.91 0.57 33.39
N ALA A 14 16.74 -0.02 33.68
CA ALA A 14 15.91 -0.79 32.74
C ALA A 14 15.13 0.12 31.78
N THR A 15 15.84 0.84 30.91
CA THR A 15 15.23 1.73 29.91
C THR A 15 15.09 1.04 28.55
N LYS A 16 14.18 1.56 27.69
CA LYS A 16 14.01 1.08 26.31
C LYS A 16 15.31 1.11 25.47
N SER A 17 16.27 1.98 25.81
CA SER A 17 17.58 2.07 25.15
C SER A 17 18.58 1.03 25.63
N ASN A 18 18.38 0.47 26.83
CA ASN A 18 19.26 -0.51 27.46
C ASN A 18 18.67 -1.93 27.38
N GLN A 19 17.95 -2.22 26.30
CA GLN A 19 17.47 -3.56 26.01
C GLN A 19 18.65 -4.49 25.68
N HIS A 20 18.60 -5.70 26.21
CA HIS A 20 19.68 -6.67 26.13
C HIS A 20 19.12 -8.07 25.83
N ARG A 21 19.93 -8.88 25.15
CA ARG A 21 19.69 -10.31 24.94
C ARG A 21 20.73 -11.09 25.73
N VAL A 22 20.29 -12.12 26.46
CA VAL A 22 21.20 -13.08 27.07
C VAL A 22 21.67 -14.06 26.00
N VAL A 23 22.98 -14.14 25.78
CA VAL A 23 23.60 -15.01 24.76
C VAL A 23 24.66 -15.86 25.43
N LYS A 24 24.72 -17.15 25.08
CA LYS A 24 25.83 -18.04 25.43
C LYS A 24 27.01 -17.75 24.50
N THR A 25 28.16 -17.40 25.07
CA THR A 25 29.39 -17.26 24.29
C THR A 25 29.99 -18.63 23.98
N PRO A 26 30.88 -18.73 22.97
CA PRO A 26 31.59 -19.99 22.68
C PRO A 26 32.32 -20.58 23.90
N GLY A 27 32.80 -19.74 24.82
CA GLY A 27 33.41 -20.17 26.10
C GLY A 27 32.42 -20.60 27.18
N GLY A 28 31.15 -20.86 26.83
CA GLY A 28 30.11 -21.37 27.74
C GLY A 28 29.54 -20.36 28.72
N LYS A 29 29.97 -19.09 28.69
CA LYS A 29 29.52 -18.05 29.63
C LYS A 29 28.27 -17.35 29.12
N LEU A 30 27.28 -17.11 29.99
CA LEU A 30 26.15 -16.26 29.67
C LEU A 30 26.56 -14.78 29.75
N VAL A 31 26.20 -14.00 28.73
CA VAL A 31 26.58 -12.58 28.63
C VAL A 31 25.42 -11.75 28.05
N TYR A 32 25.23 -10.53 28.56
CA TYR A 32 24.33 -9.55 27.94
C TYR A 32 24.94 -8.94 26.66
N GLN A 33 24.21 -9.02 25.55
CA GLN A 33 24.47 -8.28 24.33
C GLN A 33 23.42 -7.17 24.15
N SER A 34 23.86 -5.94 23.88
CA SER A 34 22.93 -4.81 23.71
C SER A 34 22.18 -4.91 22.39
N THR A 35 20.85 -4.84 22.45
CA THR A 35 19.99 -4.78 21.27
C THR A 35 19.61 -3.34 20.96
N LYS A 36 19.63 -2.95 19.69
CA LYS A 36 19.11 -1.64 19.25
C LYS A 36 17.58 -1.63 19.37
N LYS A 37 16.97 -0.47 19.68
CA LYS A 37 15.49 -0.37 19.66
C LYS A 37 14.97 -0.69 18.27
N ARG A 38 13.85 -1.41 18.21
CA ARG A 38 13.11 -1.69 16.98
C ARG A 38 12.65 -0.37 16.34
N ALA A 39 12.83 -0.25 15.03
CA ALA A 39 12.42 0.91 14.26
C ALA A 39 11.10 0.62 13.54
N ASN A 40 10.29 1.67 13.38
CA ASN A 40 9.17 1.64 12.45
C ASN A 40 9.70 2.00 11.06
N GLY A 41 9.32 1.22 10.05
CA GLY A 41 9.63 1.53 8.66
C GLY A 41 8.82 2.72 8.12
N PRO A 42 9.12 3.18 6.89
CA PRO A 42 8.40 4.27 6.25
C PRO A 42 6.94 3.89 6.02
N LYS A 43 6.06 4.83 6.33
CA LYS A 43 4.61 4.71 6.17
C LYS A 43 4.13 5.71 5.13
N CYS A 44 3.08 5.32 4.40
CA CYS A 44 2.35 6.23 3.54
C CYS A 44 1.58 7.24 4.39
N PRO A 45 1.65 8.56 4.11
CA PRO A 45 0.90 9.56 4.86
C PRO A 45 -0.62 9.44 4.65
N VAL A 46 -1.07 9.06 3.44
CA VAL A 46 -2.50 8.93 3.10
C VAL A 46 -3.11 7.67 3.74
N THR A 47 -2.59 6.49 3.39
CA THR A 47 -3.18 5.22 3.83
C THR A 47 -2.71 4.76 5.22
N GLY A 48 -1.65 5.35 5.79
CA GLY A 48 -1.00 4.87 7.03
C GLY A 48 -0.28 3.52 6.90
N LYS A 49 -0.46 2.80 5.78
CA LYS A 49 0.16 1.51 5.49
C LYS A 49 1.67 1.64 5.30
N ARG A 50 2.41 0.60 5.70
CA ARG A 50 3.86 0.49 5.47
C ARG A 50 4.17 0.40 3.97
N ILE A 51 5.26 1.02 3.54
CA ILE A 51 5.71 0.93 2.16
C ILE A 51 6.47 -0.37 1.98
N GLN A 52 5.96 -1.23 1.09
CA GLN A 52 6.58 -2.51 0.78
C GLN A 52 7.88 -2.31 -0.02
N GLY A 53 8.84 -3.22 0.15
CA GLY A 53 10.14 -3.19 -0.54
C GLY A 53 11.21 -2.33 0.14
N ILE A 54 10.89 -1.59 1.21
CA ILE A 54 11.87 -0.81 1.97
C ILE A 54 12.10 -1.47 3.34
N PRO A 55 13.35 -1.79 3.73
CA PRO A 55 13.65 -2.45 5.00
C PRO A 55 13.33 -1.55 6.17
N HIS A 56 12.94 -2.09 7.32
CA HIS A 56 12.62 -1.32 8.53
C HIS A 56 13.88 -1.09 9.37
N LEU A 57 14.52 0.06 9.16
CA LEU A 57 15.80 0.39 9.80
C LEU A 57 15.70 1.66 10.63
N ARG A 58 16.69 1.92 11.47
CA ARG A 58 16.76 3.20 12.20
C ARG A 58 17.14 4.33 11.22
N PRO A 59 16.76 5.59 11.49
CA PRO A 59 17.15 6.73 10.65
C PRO A 59 18.66 6.81 10.37
N ALA A 60 19.49 6.46 11.34
CA ALA A 60 20.95 6.43 11.19
C ALA A 60 21.46 5.36 10.19
N GLU A 61 20.67 4.32 9.92
CA GLU A 61 21.00 3.22 9.00
C GLU A 61 20.54 3.51 7.57
N TYR A 62 19.58 4.43 7.37
CA TYR A 62 19.17 4.90 6.04
C TYR A 62 20.16 5.86 5.36
N LYS A 63 21.23 6.26 6.07
CA LYS A 63 22.29 7.12 5.52
C LYS A 63 22.87 6.48 4.25
N ARG A 64 23.20 7.32 3.25
CA ARG A 64 23.70 6.86 1.94
C ARG A 64 24.94 5.96 2.08
N SER A 65 25.81 6.24 3.04
CA SER A 65 27.01 5.45 3.31
C SER A 65 26.75 4.00 3.73
N ARG A 66 25.58 3.69 4.29
CA ARG A 66 25.24 2.36 4.82
C ARG A 66 24.29 1.59 3.92
N LEU A 67 23.38 2.28 3.22
CA LEU A 67 22.36 1.64 2.41
C LEU A 67 22.31 2.24 0.99
N PRO A 68 22.33 1.41 -0.07
CA PRO A 68 22.22 1.89 -1.44
C PRO A 68 20.83 2.45 -1.76
N ARG A 69 20.72 3.19 -2.87
CA ARG A 69 19.46 3.87 -3.27
C ARG A 69 18.33 2.88 -3.56
N ASN A 70 18.62 1.81 -4.30
CA ASN A 70 17.66 0.76 -4.65
C ASN A 70 16.97 0.11 -3.44
N ARG A 71 17.64 0.03 -2.28
CA ARG A 71 17.04 -0.48 -1.03
C ARG A 71 16.27 0.57 -0.24
N ARG A 72 16.33 1.84 -0.61
CA ARG A 72 15.66 2.97 0.07
C ARG A 72 14.43 3.47 -0.69
N THR A 73 14.33 3.16 -1.96
CA THR A 73 13.26 3.64 -2.85
C THR A 73 12.63 2.48 -3.59
N VAL A 74 11.40 2.68 -4.07
CA VAL A 74 10.75 1.76 -5.02
C VAL A 74 10.73 2.41 -6.39
N ASN A 75 10.96 1.66 -7.47
CA ASN A 75 10.98 2.20 -8.82
C ASN A 75 9.56 2.39 -9.39
N ARG A 76 8.86 3.43 -8.93
CA ARG A 76 7.56 3.90 -9.42
C ARG A 76 7.35 5.37 -9.08
N ALA A 77 6.31 6.00 -9.62
CA ALA A 77 5.87 7.33 -9.19
C ALA A 77 5.64 7.38 -7.68
N TYR A 78 6.17 8.44 -7.03
CA TYR A 78 6.14 8.63 -5.57
C TYR A 78 6.69 7.45 -4.74
N GLY A 79 7.61 6.67 -5.32
CA GLY A 79 8.22 5.51 -4.69
C GLY A 79 8.95 5.84 -3.39
N GLY A 80 8.56 5.16 -2.30
CA GLY A 80 9.12 5.39 -0.97
C GLY A 80 8.43 6.46 -0.14
N VAL A 81 7.42 7.13 -0.69
CA VAL A 81 6.57 8.09 0.04
C VAL A 81 5.12 7.61 0.06
N LEU A 82 4.56 7.23 -1.09
CA LEU A 82 3.17 6.78 -1.20
C LEU A 82 3.08 5.26 -1.34
N SER A 83 1.97 4.69 -0.88
CA SER A 83 1.62 3.28 -1.10
C SER A 83 1.20 3.05 -2.56
N GLY A 84 1.28 1.82 -3.06
CA GLY A 84 0.84 1.51 -4.43
C GLY A 84 -0.64 1.84 -4.67
N GLY A 85 -1.50 1.58 -3.68
CA GLY A 85 -2.92 1.93 -3.74
C GLY A 85 -3.15 3.44 -3.81
N ALA A 86 -2.48 4.22 -2.95
CA ALA A 86 -2.60 5.68 -2.95
C ALA A 86 -2.03 6.33 -4.22
N VAL A 87 -1.07 5.69 -4.89
CA VAL A 87 -0.58 6.14 -6.19
C VAL A 87 -1.63 5.87 -7.26
N ARG A 88 -2.24 4.68 -7.24
CA ARG A 88 -3.29 4.30 -8.18
C ARG A 88 -4.54 5.20 -8.06
N GLU A 89 -5.04 5.44 -6.85
CA GLU A 89 -6.16 6.37 -6.60
C GLU A 89 -5.89 7.80 -7.12
N ARG A 90 -4.62 8.21 -7.20
CA ARG A 90 -4.25 9.52 -7.77
C ARG A 90 -4.21 9.56 -9.29
N TYR A 91 -3.98 8.41 -9.93
CA TYR A 91 -3.87 8.31 -11.38
C TYR A 91 -5.16 7.79 -12.04
N ASP A 92 -5.97 7.03 -11.31
CA ASP A 92 -7.24 6.50 -11.81
C ASP A 92 -8.20 7.68 -12.08
N PRO A 93 -8.53 7.97 -13.35
CA PRO A 93 -9.35 9.11 -13.72
C PRO A 93 -10.79 8.98 -13.22
N ASP A 94 -11.29 7.75 -13.02
CA ASP A 94 -12.67 7.45 -12.65
C ASP A 94 -13.02 7.78 -11.17
N ASN A 95 -12.02 8.09 -10.35
CA ASN A 95 -12.20 8.47 -8.94
C ASN A 95 -11.53 9.79 -8.58
N SER A 96 -10.94 10.48 -9.57
CA SER A 96 -10.32 11.77 -9.35
C SER A 96 -11.29 12.88 -9.76
N SER A 97 -11.32 13.92 -8.95
CA SER A 97 -11.93 15.23 -9.14
C SER A 97 -11.45 15.99 -10.38
N PHE A 98 -11.17 15.29 -11.49
CA PHE A 98 -10.72 15.82 -12.78
C PHE A 98 -11.87 16.38 -13.64
N LEU A 99 -13.10 16.39 -13.15
CA LEU A 99 -14.17 17.25 -13.67
C LEU A 99 -14.05 18.70 -13.15
N GLY A 100 -12.82 19.18 -12.90
CA GLY A 100 -12.55 20.55 -12.47
C GLY A 100 -11.79 21.40 -13.50
N GLY A 101 -11.27 20.80 -14.58
CA GLY A 101 -10.39 21.55 -15.50
C GLY A 101 -10.25 21.02 -16.93
N GLY A 102 -10.98 19.97 -17.32
CA GLY A 102 -10.77 19.31 -18.62
C GLY A 102 -11.88 19.46 -19.66
N ALA A 103 -12.92 20.28 -19.41
CA ALA A 103 -14.07 20.39 -20.31
C ALA A 103 -14.25 21.79 -20.92
N LYS A 104 -13.18 22.59 -21.03
CA LYS A 104 -13.28 23.95 -21.63
C LYS A 104 -12.68 24.08 -23.02
N ASP A 105 -11.94 23.08 -23.52
CA ASP A 105 -11.21 23.21 -24.79
C ASP A 105 -11.76 22.33 -25.93
N CYS A 106 -13.03 21.93 -25.88
CA CYS A 106 -13.70 21.19 -26.97
C CYS A 106 -14.99 21.85 -27.46
N GLU A 107 -15.21 23.14 -27.19
CA GLU A 107 -16.28 23.95 -27.82
C GLU A 107 -15.78 24.64 -29.11
N LYS A 108 -14.90 24.00 -29.88
CA LYS A 108 -14.78 24.35 -31.30
C LYS A 108 -15.66 23.38 -32.08
N GLY A 109 -16.88 23.85 -32.30
CA GLY A 109 -17.98 23.09 -32.86
C GLY A 109 -17.70 22.52 -34.25
N VAL A 110 -18.30 21.35 -34.48
CA VAL A 110 -18.90 20.93 -35.74
C VAL A 110 -20.09 20.03 -35.36
N GLU A 111 -21.31 20.58 -35.34
CA GLU A 111 -22.54 19.86 -35.69
C GLU A 111 -22.77 20.17 -37.19
N ASP A 112 -23.32 19.35 -38.09
CA ASP A 112 -23.63 17.93 -38.28
C ASP A 112 -24.01 17.86 -39.79
N PRO A 113 -23.91 16.73 -40.51
CA PRO A 113 -25.14 15.95 -40.69
C PRO A 113 -24.90 14.44 -40.88
N GLU A 114 -25.71 13.62 -40.21
CA GLU A 114 -26.64 12.68 -40.85
C GLU A 114 -27.15 11.68 -39.82
N GLY A 115 -28.45 11.78 -39.56
CA GLY A 115 -29.13 10.99 -38.53
C GLY A 115 -29.19 9.51 -38.85
N LYS A 116 -28.73 8.68 -37.92
CA LYS A 116 -29.21 7.31 -37.72
C LYS A 116 -29.32 6.98 -36.23
N GLY A 117 -30.57 6.82 -35.78
CA GLY A 117 -31.04 5.92 -34.73
C GLY A 117 -30.51 6.09 -33.30
N LYS A 118 -31.35 6.59 -32.39
CA LYS A 118 -31.26 6.21 -30.97
C LYS A 118 -32.52 5.46 -30.58
N ALA A 119 -32.39 4.14 -30.41
CA ALA A 119 -33.38 3.34 -29.71
C ALA A 119 -33.55 3.93 -28.29
N SER A 120 -34.76 4.34 -27.96
CA SER A 120 -35.04 4.94 -26.66
C SER A 120 -35.09 3.85 -25.58
N LEU A 121 -34.51 4.19 -24.43
CA LEU A 121 -34.40 3.37 -23.22
C LEU A 121 -35.75 3.25 -22.48
N LYS A 122 -36.83 2.96 -23.23
CA LYS A 122 -38.20 2.73 -22.72
C LYS A 122 -38.72 1.32 -22.96
N GLU A 123 -37.99 0.44 -23.66
CA GLU A 123 -38.46 -0.92 -24.00
C GLU A 123 -37.98 -2.05 -23.07
N LEU A 124 -37.11 -1.77 -22.08
CA LEU A 124 -36.55 -2.84 -21.22
C LEU A 124 -37.15 -2.92 -19.80
N LYS A 125 -38.36 -2.39 -19.58
CA LYS A 125 -39.02 -2.41 -18.25
C LYS A 125 -40.40 -3.05 -18.15
N ASN A 126 -40.95 -3.59 -19.22
CA ASN A 126 -42.06 -4.54 -19.20
C ASN A 126 -41.50 -5.78 -19.91
N GLU A 127 -41.20 -6.90 -19.26
CA GLU A 127 -42.14 -7.78 -18.60
C GLU A 127 -41.43 -8.51 -17.45
N ARG A 128 -41.87 -8.24 -16.22
CA ARG A 128 -41.68 -9.19 -15.12
C ARG A 128 -42.82 -10.19 -15.20
N VAL A 129 -42.45 -11.47 -15.20
CA VAL A 129 -43.20 -12.58 -14.60
C VAL A 129 -44.50 -12.94 -15.32
N ILE A 130 -44.60 -14.16 -15.86
CA ILE A 130 -45.75 -15.06 -15.64
C ILE A 130 -45.41 -16.48 -16.15
N LYS A 131 -45.47 -17.42 -15.21
CA LYS A 131 -45.74 -18.87 -15.35
C LYS A 131 -44.71 -19.79 -16.02
N ARG A 132 -43.99 -20.49 -15.14
CA ARG A 132 -43.95 -21.97 -15.12
C ARG A 132 -45.24 -22.57 -15.70
N LYS A 133 -45.13 -23.41 -16.74
CA LYS A 133 -45.76 -24.74 -16.88
C LYS A 133 -45.62 -25.25 -18.31
N GLY A 134 -44.86 -26.34 -18.45
CA GLY A 134 -45.19 -27.51 -19.28
C GLY A 134 -45.14 -27.39 -20.80
N PHE A 135 -44.67 -28.48 -21.43
CA PHE A 135 -44.94 -28.91 -22.81
C PHE A 135 -44.32 -28.03 -23.92
N GLU A 136 -43.78 -28.54 -25.02
CA GLU A 136 -43.38 -29.87 -25.46
C GLU A 136 -42.47 -29.65 -26.68
N PHE A 137 -41.88 -30.75 -27.16
CA PHE A 137 -41.09 -30.90 -28.38
C PHE A 137 -41.69 -30.24 -29.64
N TYR A 138 -40.86 -29.92 -30.65
CA TYR A 138 -40.82 -30.58 -31.97
C TYR A 138 -39.70 -29.97 -32.84
N TYR A 139 -38.95 -30.85 -33.51
CA TYR A 139 -37.93 -30.53 -34.52
C TYR A 139 -38.56 -29.96 -35.81
N ALA A 140 -37.80 -29.10 -36.50
CA ALA A 140 -37.66 -29.11 -37.95
C ALA A 140 -36.18 -28.86 -38.27
#